data_AF-A0A2L2Z502-F1
#
_entry.id   AF-A0A2L2Z502-F1
#
_cell.length_a   1.000
_cell.length_b   1.000
_cell.length_c   1.000
_cell.angle_alpha   90.00
_cell.angle_beta   90.00
_cell.angle_gamma   90.00
#
_symmetry.space_group_name_H-M   'P 1'
#
loop_
_entity.id
_entity.type
_entity.pdbx_description
1 polymer ?
#
loop_
_entity_poly.entity_id
_entity_poly.type
_entity_poly.pdbx_seq_one_letter_code
_entity_poly.pdbx_strand_id
1 'polypeptide(L)'
;RELAEDGYSCVEVRVTPTRWPEIIILATRTENVLGEKGRRIRELTSVVQKRFNFPEGRVELYAEKVAARGLCAIALCESLRYKLIVGLAVRRAC
;
A
#
# COMPACT_ATOMS: atom_id res chain seq x y z
N ARG A 1 5.58 -5.12 3.96
CA ARG A 1 6.90 -4.45 4.09
C ARG A 1 7.25 -3.65 2.84
N GLU A 2 6.99 -4.16 1.64
CA GLU A 2 7.31 -3.52 0.34
C GLU A 2 6.86 -2.04 0.19
N LEU A 3 5.68 -1.68 0.70
CA LEU A 3 5.11 -0.33 0.55
C LEU A 3 5.26 0.56 1.80
N ALA A 4 6.04 0.13 2.79
CA ALA A 4 6.18 0.86 4.06
C ALA A 4 6.81 2.25 3.86
N GLU A 5 7.69 2.37 2.87
CA GLU A 5 8.31 3.65 2.53
C GLU A 5 7.39 4.56 1.73
N ASP A 6 6.22 4.10 1.29
CA ASP A 6 5.24 4.89 0.53
C ASP A 6 4.08 5.36 1.41
N GLY A 7 4.19 5.12 2.73
CA GLY A 7 3.16 5.43 3.72
C GLY A 7 1.94 4.55 3.48
N TYR A 8 2.16 3.25 3.47
CA TYR A 8 1.12 2.25 3.42
C TYR A 8 0.25 2.34 4.67
N SER A 9 -1.06 2.30 4.48
CA SER A 9 -2.02 2.42 5.58
C SER A 9 -2.78 1.11 5.75
N CYS A 10 -3.45 0.64 4.69
CA CYS A 10 -4.33 -0.51 4.76
C CYS A 10 -4.50 -1.16 3.39
N VAL A 11 -5.03 -2.37 3.36
CA VAL A 11 -5.59 -3.01 2.17
C VAL A 11 -7.06 -3.31 2.43
N GLU A 12 -7.92 -2.90 1.52
CA GLU A 12 -9.30 -3.39 1.43
C GLU A 12 -9.37 -4.45 0.35
N VAL A 13 -9.96 -5.61 0.67
CA VAL A 13 -10.24 -6.66 -0.31
C VAL A 13 -11.74 -6.71 -0.51
N ARG A 14 -12.19 -6.36 -1.71
CA ARG A 14 -13.59 -6.45 -2.11
C ARG A 14 -13.80 -7.73 -2.90
N VAL A 15 -14.56 -8.66 -2.32
CA VAL A 15 -14.93 -9.91 -2.96
C VAL A 15 -16.41 -9.84 -3.32
N THR A 16 -16.70 -9.94 -4.61
CA THR A 16 -18.08 -9.98 -5.11
C THR A 16 -18.30 -11.32 -5.81
N PRO A 17 -19.47 -11.98 -5.67
CA PRO A 17 -19.71 -13.25 -6.36
C PRO A 17 -19.73 -13.13 -7.90
N THR A 18 -20.04 -11.94 -8.42
CA THR A 18 -20.19 -11.65 -9.86
C THR A 18 -18.98 -10.96 -10.49
N ARG A 19 -18.01 -10.49 -9.69
CA ARG A 19 -16.80 -9.81 -10.15
C ARG A 19 -15.56 -10.43 -9.53
N TRP A 20 -14.43 -10.27 -10.21
CA TRP A 20 -13.15 -10.70 -9.69
C TRP A 20 -12.79 -9.94 -8.40
N PRO A 21 -12.01 -10.55 -7.49
CA PRO A 21 -11.58 -9.88 -6.27
C PRO A 21 -10.77 -8.62 -6.62
N GLU A 22 -11.21 -7.50 -6.07
CA GLU A 22 -10.56 -6.20 -6.19
C GLU A 22 -9.76 -5.94 -4.91
N ILE A 23 -8.47 -5.63 -5.04
CA ILE A 23 -7.58 -5.33 -3.92
C ILE A 23 -7.23 -3.84 -3.98
N ILE A 24 -7.70 -3.07 -3.01
CA ILE A 24 -7.47 -1.64 -2.93
C ILE A 24 -6.40 -1.38 -1.88
N ILE A 25 -5.27 -0.84 -2.32
CA ILE A 25 -4.15 -0.46 -1.47
C ILE A 25 -4.34 1.01 -1.09
N LEU A 26 -4.51 1.26 0.20
CA LEU A 26 -4.60 2.60 0.76
C LEU A 26 -3.20 3.08 1.13
N ALA A 27 -2.70 4.10 0.43
CA ALA A 27 -1.37 4.67 0.64
C ALA A 27 -1.39 6.20 0.63
N THR A 28 -0.40 6.82 1.26
CA THR A 28 -0.25 8.28 1.23
C THR A 28 0.37 8.78 -0.08
N ARG A 29 1.27 7.98 -0.68
CA ARG A 29 1.95 8.26 -1.95
C ARG A 29 1.56 7.22 -3.00
N THR A 30 0.37 7.38 -3.60
CA THR A 30 -0.17 6.44 -4.60
C THR A 30 0.68 6.35 -5.86
N GLU A 31 1.34 7.43 -6.28
CA GLU A 31 2.23 7.45 -7.44
C GLU A 31 3.38 6.45 -7.32
N ASN A 32 3.99 6.32 -6.13
CA ASN A 32 5.06 5.36 -5.87
C ASN A 32 4.58 3.91 -5.84
N VAL A 33 3.32 3.69 -5.43
CA VAL A 33 2.68 2.37 -5.46
C VAL A 33 2.40 1.94 -6.90
N LEU A 34 1.97 2.87 -7.75
CA LEU A 34 1.80 2.64 -9.18
C LEU A 34 3.15 2.39 -9.87
N GLY A 35 4.16 3.20 -9.53
CA GLY A 35 5.48 3.19 -10.14
C GLY A 35 5.48 3.77 -11.56
N GLU A 36 6.67 3.81 -12.18
CA GLU A 36 6.83 4.34 -13.54
C GLU A 36 5.89 3.64 -14.54
N LYS A 37 5.00 4.42 -15.18
CA LYS A 37 4.00 3.91 -16.13
C LYS A 37 3.17 2.72 -15.59
N GLY A 38 2.96 2.64 -14.28
CA GLY A 38 2.22 1.55 -13.64
C GLY A 38 3.01 0.23 -13.55
N ARG A 39 4.35 0.25 -13.68
CA ARG A 39 5.17 -0.96 -13.63
C ARG A 39 5.04 -1.68 -12.29
N ARG A 40 5.16 -0.95 -11.18
CA ARG A 40 5.20 -1.54 -9.83
C ARG A 40 3.87 -2.21 -9.47
N ILE A 41 2.74 -1.59 -9.81
CA ILE A 41 1.43 -2.20 -9.57
C ILE A 41 1.23 -3.48 -10.40
N ARG A 42 1.72 -3.55 -11.65
CA ARG A 42 1.67 -4.79 -12.46
C ARG A 42 2.55 -5.90 -11.88
N GLU A 43 3.73 -5.55 -11.38
CA GLU A 43 4.62 -6.50 -10.68
C GLU A 43 3.94 -7.04 -9.41
N LEU A 44 3.33 -6.17 -8.60
CA LEU A 44 2.56 -6.58 -7.42
C LEU A 44 1.39 -7.51 -7.78
N THR A 45 0.63 -7.18 -8.83
CA THR A 45 -0.45 -8.05 -9.34
C THR A 45 0.09 -9.43 -9.73
N SER A 46 1.23 -9.48 -10.42
CA SER A 46 1.86 -10.74 -10.83
C SER A 46 2.31 -11.59 -9.64
N VAL A 47 2.86 -10.95 -8.59
CA VAL A 47 3.27 -11.63 -7.35
C VAL A 47 2.05 -12.21 -6.62
N VAL A 48 0.96 -11.44 -6.51
CA VAL A 48 -0.28 -11.90 -5.88
C VAL A 48 -0.89 -13.06 -6.66
N GLN A 49 -0.95 -12.96 -7.99
CA GLN A 49 -1.46 -14.03 -8.85
C GLN A 49 -0.68 -15.34 -8.65
N LYS A 50 0.66 -15.28 -8.71
CA LYS A 50 1.52 -16.46 -8.54
C LYS A 50 1.50 -17.03 -7.13
N ARG A 51 1.40 -16.18 -6.10
CA ARG A 51 1.42 -16.63 -4.70
C ARG A 51 0.16 -17.38 -4.30
N PHE A 52 -0.99 -16.97 -4.84
CA PHE A 52 -2.29 -17.56 -4.51
C PHE A 52 -2.87 -18.42 -5.64
N ASN A 53 -2.07 -18.71 -6.67
CA ASN A 53 -2.46 -19.47 -7.87
C ASN A 53 -3.74 -18.94 -8.53
N PHE A 54 -3.92 -17.63 -8.58
CA PHE A 54 -5.01 -17.04 -9.35
C PHE A 54 -4.73 -17.16 -10.85
N PRO A 55 -5.76 -17.43 -11.68
CA PRO A 55 -5.60 -17.35 -13.13
C PRO A 55 -5.22 -15.93 -13.55
N GLU A 56 -4.51 -15.80 -14.67
CA GLU A 56 -4.12 -14.51 -15.21
C GLU A 56 -5.35 -13.62 -15.46
N GLY A 57 -5.26 -12.35 -15.04
CA GLY A 57 -6.34 -11.37 -15.21
C GLY A 57 -7.53 -11.53 -14.27
N ARG A 58 -7.49 -12.45 -13.29
CA ARG A 58 -8.57 -12.67 -12.31
C ARG A 58 -8.39 -11.91 -10.98
N VAL A 59 -7.40 -11.04 -10.88
CA VAL A 59 -7.17 -10.19 -9.70
C VAL A 59 -6.79 -8.80 -10.19
N GLU A 60 -7.46 -7.79 -9.65
CA GLU A 60 -7.21 -6.38 -9.97
C GLU A 60 -6.72 -5.66 -8.71
N LEU A 61 -5.62 -4.92 -8.85
CA LEU A 61 -5.06 -4.08 -7.79
C LEU A 61 -5.31 -2.61 -8.12
N TYR A 62 -5.78 -1.85 -7.14
CA TYR A 62 -5.97 -0.41 -7.20
C TYR A 62 -5.16 0.26 -6.08
N ALA A 63 -4.77 1.52 -6.32
CA ALA A 63 -4.14 2.36 -5.31
C ALA A 63 -5.02 3.56 -5.03
N GLU A 64 -5.43 3.72 -3.77
CA GLU A 64 -6.27 4.82 -3.32
C GLU A 64 -5.52 5.67 -2.28
N LYS A 65 -5.77 6.98 -2.33
CA LYS A 65 -5.12 7.92 -1.42
C LYS A 65 -5.84 7.93 -0.08
N VAL A 66 -5.09 7.79 1.00
CA VAL A 66 -5.64 7.92 2.36
C VAL A 66 -6.16 9.34 2.57
N ALA A 67 -7.47 9.49 2.83
CA ALA A 67 -8.10 10.79 3.05
C ALA A 67 -7.57 11.52 4.29
N ALA A 68 -7.55 10.85 5.45
CA ALA A 68 -7.12 11.41 6.72
C ALA A 68 -5.82 10.75 7.23
N ARG A 69 -4.68 11.08 6.61
CA ARG A 69 -3.36 10.53 6.98
C ARG A 69 -3.05 10.66 8.48
N GLY A 70 -3.41 11.78 9.09
CA GLY A 70 -3.16 12.05 10.51
C GLY A 70 -4.01 11.22 11.48
N LEU A 71 -5.01 10.50 10.98
CA LEU A 71 -5.84 9.59 11.78
C LEU A 71 -5.46 8.12 11.58
N CYS A 72 -4.58 7.81 10.63
CA CYS A 72 -4.10 6.45 10.45
C CYS A 72 -2.93 6.15 11.38
N ALA A 73 -3.15 5.25 12.35
CA ALA A 73 -2.14 4.81 13.29
C ALA A 73 -0.90 4.22 12.59
N ILE A 74 -1.08 3.41 11.55
CA ILE A 74 0.01 2.77 10.82
C ILE A 74 0.89 3.81 10.12
N ALA A 75 0.27 4.76 9.42
CA ALA A 75 0.99 5.83 8.73
C ALA A 75 1.74 6.77 9.71
N LEU A 76 1.17 7.02 10.90
CA LEU A 76 1.85 7.78 11.96
C LEU A 76 3.04 7.00 12.54
N CYS A 77 2.88 5.70 12.82
CA CYS A 77 3.96 4.84 13.30
C CYS A 77 5.09 4.73 12.27
N GLU A 78 4.78 4.58 10.98
CA GLU A 78 5.78 4.57 9.91
C GLU A 78 6.52 5.91 9.81
N SER A 79 5.80 7.03 9.94
CA SER A 79 6.42 8.35 9.96
C SER A 79 7.33 8.54 11.18
N LEU A 80 6.92 8.06 12.35
CA LEU A 80 7.73 8.13 13.57
C LEU A 80 9.00 7.27 13.42
N ARG A 81 8.86 6.03 12.92
CA ARG A 81 9.99 5.16 12.61
C ARG A 81 10.99 5.85 11.69
N TYR A 82 10.53 6.52 10.64
CA TYR A 82 11.41 7.25 9.72
C TYR A 82 12.18 8.37 10.44
N LYS A 83 11.49 9.22 11.22
CA LYS A 83 12.13 10.29 12.00
C LYS A 83 13.20 9.75 12.97
N LEU A 84 12.92 8.64 13.64
CA LEU A 84 13.85 8.01 14.58
C LEU A 84 15.07 7.41 13.89
N ILE A 85 14.89 6.76 12.72
CA ILE A 85 16.00 6.21 11.93
C ILE A 85 16.94 7.32 11.43
N VAL A 86 16.40 8.49 11.08
CA VAL A 86 17.17 9.66 10.66
C VAL A 86 17.92 10.34 11.82
N GLY A 87 17.76 9.83 13.05
CA GLY A 87 18.49 10.32 14.23
C GLY A 87 17.82 11.50 14.93
N LEU A 88 16.55 11.78 14.65
CA LEU A 88 15.80 12.81 15.36
C LEU A 88 15.59 12.38 16.82
N ALA A 89 15.87 13.29 17.76
CA ALA A 89 15.65 13.04 19.18
C ALA A 89 14.19 12.63 19.46
N VAL A 90 13.99 11.58 20.27
CA VAL A 90 12.68 10.94 20.50
C VAL A 90 11.59 11.95 20.86
N ARG A 91 11.87 12.89 21.78
CA ARG A 91 10.90 13.92 22.22
C ARG A 91 10.48 14.89 21.12
N ARG A 92 11.28 15.05 20.06
CA ARG A 92 10.97 15.89 18.89
C ARG A 92 10.30 15.09 17.77
N ALA A 93 10.41 13.76 17.80
CA ALA A 93 9.88 12.89 16.78
C ALA A 93 8.39 12.57 17.00
N CYS A 94 8.01 12.39 18.27
CA CYS A 94 6.63 12.30 18.75
C CYS A 94 5.88 13.62 18.51
#